data_AF-D3HBJ3-F1
#
_entry.id   AF-D3HBJ3-F1
#
_cell.length_a   1.000
_cell.length_b   1.000
_cell.length_c   1.000
_cell.angle_alpha   90.00
_cell.angle_beta   90.00
_cell.angle_gamma   90.00
#
_symmetry.space_group_name_H-M   'P 1'
#
loop_
_entity.id
_entity.type
_entity.pdbx_description
1 polymer ?
#
loop_
_entity_poly.entity_id
_entity_poly.type
_entity_poly.pdbx_seq_one_letter_code
_entity_poly.pdbx_strand_id
1 'polypeptide(L)'
;MFSLSRESEQDLVHGILEVVERYHEARDKLKPRLTGLISAQEVMDELDIKYMTLQKWEKAGLRRYHPPLEDTRKVYYKITDIWKFLGVENG
;
A
#
# COMPACT_ATOMS: atom_id res chain seq x y z
N MET A 1 33.83 -24.52 22.94
CA MET A 1 32.45 -24.16 22.57
C MET A 1 32.15 -22.86 23.32
N PHE A 2 32.05 -21.74 22.62
CA PHE A 2 31.80 -20.45 23.27
C PHE A 2 30.29 -20.34 23.54
N SER A 3 29.88 -20.44 24.81
CA SER A 3 28.54 -20.08 25.24
C SER A 3 28.52 -18.57 25.49
N LEU A 4 27.50 -17.89 24.99
CA LEU A 4 27.25 -16.51 25.33
C LEU A 4 26.97 -16.41 26.85
N SER A 5 27.27 -15.26 27.45
CA SER A 5 26.76 -14.98 28.80
C SER A 5 25.25 -14.81 28.73
N ARG A 6 24.53 -15.05 29.84
CA ARG A 6 23.09 -14.82 29.90
C ARG A 6 22.69 -13.40 29.48
N GLU A 7 23.52 -12.43 29.79
CA GLU A 7 23.33 -11.02 29.44
C GLU A 7 23.46 -10.82 27.92
N SER A 8 24.51 -11.40 27.31
CA SER A 8 24.68 -11.37 25.85
C SER A 8 23.57 -12.11 25.10
N GLU A 9 23.01 -13.19 25.67
CA GLU A 9 21.84 -13.86 25.11
C GLU A 9 20.59 -12.97 25.16
N GLN A 10 20.38 -12.25 26.27
CA GLN A 10 19.25 -11.33 26.42
C GLN A 10 19.34 -10.14 25.45
N ASP A 11 20.52 -9.53 25.33
CA ASP A 11 20.75 -8.43 24.38
C ASP A 11 20.52 -8.87 22.94
N LEU A 12 20.97 -10.08 22.59
CA LEU A 12 20.76 -10.65 21.26
C LEU A 12 19.27 -10.88 20.98
N VAL A 13 18.53 -11.45 21.93
CA VAL A 13 17.08 -11.67 21.80
C VAL A 13 16.35 -10.33 21.61
N HIS A 14 16.72 -9.32 22.39
CA HIS A 14 16.12 -7.99 22.27
C HIS A 14 16.41 -7.36 20.90
N GLY A 15 17.66 -7.39 20.45
CA GLY A 15 18.05 -6.87 19.13
C GLY A 15 17.34 -7.58 17.98
N ILE A 16 17.15 -8.90 18.07
CA ILE A 16 16.37 -9.67 17.09
C ILE A 16 14.91 -9.20 17.09
N LEU A 17 14.32 -9.01 18.27
CA LEU A 17 12.92 -8.58 18.39
C LEU A 17 12.73 -7.20 17.74
N GLU A 18 13.62 -6.25 17.99
CA GLU A 18 13.57 -4.91 17.37
C GLU A 18 13.70 -4.97 15.83
N VAL A 19 14.51 -5.88 15.30
CA VAL A 19 14.64 -6.07 13.84
C VAL A 19 13.36 -6.65 13.27
N VAL A 20 12.76 -7.63 13.94
CA VAL A 20 11.49 -8.25 13.53
C VAL A 20 10.36 -7.22 13.56
N GLU A 21 10.26 -6.41 14.61
CA GLU A 21 9.25 -5.34 14.72
C GLU A 21 9.40 -4.31 13.61
N ARG A 22 10.61 -3.80 13.37
CA ARG A 22 10.88 -2.88 12.26
C ARG A 22 10.52 -3.47 10.90
N TYR A 23 10.80 -4.74 10.68
CA TYR A 23 10.39 -5.44 9.47
C TYR A 23 8.88 -5.55 9.36
N HIS A 24 8.18 -5.87 10.47
CA HIS A 24 6.73 -5.98 10.51
C HIS A 24 6.06 -4.64 10.19
N GLU A 25 6.53 -3.55 10.80
CA GLU A 25 6.05 -2.20 10.52
C GLU A 25 6.30 -1.79 9.07
N ALA A 26 7.48 -2.10 8.52
CA ALA A 26 7.80 -1.79 7.12
C ALA A 26 6.93 -2.61 6.14
N ARG A 27 6.63 -3.87 6.47
CA ARG A 27 5.80 -4.75 5.65
C ARG A 27 4.32 -4.40 5.72
N ASP A 28 3.80 -4.09 6.90
CA ASP A 28 2.38 -3.76 7.09
C ASP A 28 2.00 -2.38 6.55
N LYS A 29 2.98 -1.48 6.37
CA LYS A 29 2.77 -0.22 5.62
C LYS A 29 2.26 -0.48 4.21
N LEU A 30 2.69 -1.56 3.57
CA LEU A 30 2.26 -1.95 2.24
C LEU A 30 1.33 -3.15 2.35
N LYS A 31 0.11 -2.93 2.88
CA LYS A 31 -0.94 -3.97 2.92
C LYS A 31 -1.03 -4.64 1.55
N PRO A 32 -0.75 -5.95 1.43
CA PRO A 32 -0.87 -6.66 0.17
C PRO A 32 -2.29 -6.46 -0.37
N ARG A 33 -2.42 -5.72 -1.47
CA ARG A 33 -3.72 -5.39 -2.07
C ARG A 33 -4.25 -6.62 -2.80
N LEU A 34 -4.80 -7.59 -2.05
CA LEU A 34 -5.28 -8.88 -2.56
C LEU A 34 -6.28 -8.75 -3.72
N THR A 35 -7.05 -7.66 -3.76
CA THR A 35 -8.06 -7.39 -4.78
C THR A 35 -7.52 -6.62 -5.99
N GLY A 36 -6.28 -6.11 -5.93
CA GLY A 36 -5.74 -5.18 -6.94
C GLY A 36 -6.47 -3.84 -7.00
N LEU A 37 -7.27 -3.51 -5.97
CA LEU A 37 -8.03 -2.26 -5.87
C LEU A 37 -7.33 -1.27 -4.93
N ILE A 38 -7.46 0.01 -5.27
CA ILE A 38 -6.95 1.14 -4.49
C ILE A 38 -8.04 2.20 -4.38
N SER A 39 -8.25 2.73 -3.17
CA SER A 39 -9.23 3.80 -2.95
C SER A 39 -8.71 5.13 -3.50
N ALA A 40 -9.62 6.05 -3.81
CA ALA A 40 -9.24 7.38 -4.29
C ALA A 40 -8.26 8.11 -3.35
N GLN A 41 -8.45 7.97 -2.02
CA GLN A 41 -7.56 8.58 -1.05
C GLN A 41 -6.15 7.99 -1.11
N GLU A 42 -6.04 6.67 -1.15
CA GLU A 42 -4.75 6.00 -1.24
C GLU A 42 -4.02 6.34 -2.56
N VAL A 43 -4.73 6.48 -3.69
CA VAL A 43 -4.08 6.93 -4.94
C VAL A 43 -3.52 8.34 -4.79
N MET A 44 -4.27 9.25 -4.15
CA MET A 44 -3.81 10.62 -3.91
C MET A 44 -2.58 10.64 -3.00
N ASP A 45 -2.60 9.84 -1.94
CA ASP A 45 -1.51 9.76 -0.97
C ASP A 45 -0.25 9.11 -1.57
N GLU A 46 -0.39 8.02 -2.34
CA GLU A 46 0.74 7.29 -2.94
C GLU A 46 1.39 8.05 -4.10
N LEU A 47 0.61 8.79 -4.91
CA LEU A 47 1.11 9.52 -6.07
C LEU A 47 1.37 11.01 -5.79
N ASP A 48 1.10 11.48 -4.58
CA ASP A 48 1.13 12.90 -4.17
C ASP A 48 0.35 13.80 -5.15
N ILE A 49 -0.88 13.39 -5.49
CA ILE A 49 -1.75 14.13 -6.41
C ILE A 49 -3.01 14.63 -5.73
N LYS A 50 -3.50 15.78 -6.20
CA LYS A 50 -4.77 16.35 -5.74
C LYS A 50 -5.96 15.67 -6.40
N TYR A 51 -7.12 15.72 -5.74
CA TYR A 51 -8.39 15.21 -6.24
C TYR A 51 -8.75 15.73 -7.65
N MET A 52 -8.40 16.97 -7.99
CA MET A 52 -8.61 17.53 -9.33
C MET A 52 -7.87 16.76 -10.44
N THR A 53 -6.71 16.17 -10.13
CA THR A 53 -5.96 15.33 -11.08
C THR A 53 -6.69 14.03 -11.33
N LEU A 54 -7.14 13.35 -10.26
CA LEU A 54 -7.97 12.14 -10.38
C LEU A 54 -9.24 12.42 -11.19
N GLN A 55 -9.91 13.55 -10.95
CA GLN A 55 -11.11 13.92 -11.71
C GLN A 55 -10.81 14.13 -13.21
N LYS A 56 -9.62 14.63 -13.57
CA LYS A 56 -9.20 14.73 -14.98
C LYS A 56 -8.97 13.33 -15.57
N TRP A 57 -8.39 12.40 -14.81
CA TRP A 57 -8.18 11.03 -15.27
C TRP A 57 -9.50 10.30 -15.47
N GLU A 58 -10.47 10.47 -14.56
CA GLU A 58 -11.84 9.95 -14.72
C GLU A 58 -12.48 10.44 -16.03
N LYS A 59 -12.36 11.75 -16.32
CA LYS A 59 -12.86 12.34 -17.58
C LYS A 59 -12.10 11.84 -18.81
N ALA A 60 -10.83 11.49 -18.66
CA ALA A 60 -10.01 10.91 -19.72
C ALA A 60 -10.22 9.39 -19.88
N GLY A 61 -11.07 8.76 -19.06
CA GLY A 61 -11.48 7.36 -19.22
C GLY A 61 -11.08 6.42 -18.08
N LEU A 62 -10.53 6.92 -16.97
CA LEU A 62 -10.18 6.08 -15.83
C LEU A 62 -11.45 5.51 -15.18
N ARG A 63 -11.56 4.19 -15.13
CA ARG A 63 -12.75 3.49 -14.67
C ARG A 63 -12.88 3.53 -13.14
N ARG A 64 -14.03 4.01 -12.67
CA ARG A 64 -14.42 4.03 -11.26
C ARG A 64 -15.14 2.73 -10.89
N TYR A 65 -14.82 2.19 -9.72
CA TYR A 65 -15.49 1.04 -9.13
C TYR A 65 -16.18 1.45 -7.84
N HIS A 66 -17.50 1.24 -7.78
CA HIS A 66 -18.30 1.47 -6.59
C HIS A 66 -18.63 0.13 -5.93
N PRO A 67 -18.54 0.02 -4.60
CA PRO A 67 -19.08 -1.13 -3.89
C PRO A 67 -20.60 -1.22 -4.13
N PRO A 68 -21.17 -2.43 -4.27
CA PRO A 68 -22.60 -2.63 -4.41
C PRO A 68 -23.33 -2.46 -3.05
N LEU A 69 -23.00 -1.40 -2.31
CA LEU A 69 -23.57 -1.05 -1.02
C LEU A 69 -24.23 0.32 -1.16
N GLU A 70 -25.53 0.40 -0.88
CA GLU A 70 -26.39 1.55 -1.19
C GLU A 70 -25.89 2.88 -0.60
N ASP A 71 -25.17 2.86 0.53
CA ASP A 71 -24.75 4.07 1.24
C ASP A 71 -23.26 4.44 1.12
N THR A 72 -22.49 3.72 0.30
CA THR A 72 -21.04 4.01 0.23
C THR A 72 -20.70 4.95 -0.92
N ARG A 73 -20.24 6.17 -0.57
CA ARG A 73 -19.62 7.10 -1.52
C ARG A 73 -18.17 6.75 -1.88
N LYS A 74 -17.68 5.60 -1.38
CA LYS A 74 -16.30 5.16 -1.61
C LYS A 74 -16.12 4.76 -3.07
N VAL A 75 -15.01 5.21 -3.65
CA VAL A 75 -14.62 4.90 -5.03
C VAL A 75 -13.28 4.21 -4.98
N TYR A 76 -13.20 3.14 -5.77
CA TYR A 76 -12.00 2.36 -5.98
C TYR A 76 -11.58 2.40 -7.44
N TYR A 77 -10.29 2.17 -7.66
CA TYR A 77 -9.66 2.03 -8.97
C TYR A 77 -8.91 0.71 -9.01
N LYS A 78 -8.76 0.14 -10.20
CA LYS A 78 -7.79 -0.93 -10.42
C LYS A 78 -6.41 -0.32 -10.54
N ILE A 79 -5.45 -0.87 -9.81
CA ILE A 79 -4.05 -0.44 -9.88
C ILE A 79 -3.51 -0.53 -11.32
N THR A 80 -3.87 -1.60 -12.02
CA THR A 80 -3.46 -1.81 -13.42
C THR A 80 -3.99 -0.74 -14.37
N ASP A 81 -5.19 -0.20 -14.11
CA ASP A 81 -5.74 0.89 -14.92
C ASP A 81 -5.06 2.21 -14.58
N ILE A 82 -4.72 2.46 -13.31
CA ILE A 82 -3.89 3.61 -12.90
C ILE A 82 -2.53 3.58 -13.62
N TRP A 83 -1.85 2.42 -13.63
CA TRP A 83 -0.56 2.28 -14.33
C TRP A 83 -0.64 2.55 -15.82
N LYS A 84 -1.67 2.04 -16.50
CA LYS A 84 -1.92 2.36 -17.91
C LYS A 84 -2.11 3.86 -18.13
N PHE A 85 -2.84 4.54 -17.23
CA PHE A 85 -3.04 5.99 -17.27
C PHE A 85 -1.76 6.79 -17.05
N LEU A 86 -0.81 6.25 -16.28
CA LEU A 86 0.51 6.83 -16.08
C LEU A 86 1.48 6.56 -17.25
N GLY A 87 1.02 5.90 -18.32
CA GLY A 87 1.85 5.56 -19.47
C GLY A 87 2.73 4.33 -19.27
N VAL A 88 2.49 3.55 -18.21
CA VAL A 88 3.09 2.22 -18.05
C VAL A 88 2.25 1.25 -18.88
N GLU A 89 2.56 1.16 -20.17
CA GLU A 89 2.11 0.03 -20.98
C GLU A 89 2.90 -1.19 -20.51
N ASN A 90 2.21 -2.15 -19.89
CA ASN A 90 2.78 -3.48 -19.69
C ASN A 90 3.01 -4.09 -21.08
N GLY A 91 4.23 -3.95 -21.59
CA GLY A 91 4.74 -4.72 -22.73
C GLY A 91 4.91 -6.18 -22.38
#